data_AF-Q4CB26-F1
#
_entry.id   AF-Q4CB26-F1
#
_cell.length_a   1.000
_cell.length_b   1.000
_cell.length_c   1.000
_cell.angle_alpha   90.00
_cell.angle_beta   90.00
_cell.angle_gamma   90.00
#
_symmetry.space_group_name_H-M   'P 1'
#
loop_
_entity.id
_entity.type
_entity.pdbx_description
1 polymer ?
#
loop_
_entity_poly.entity_id
_entity_poly.type
_entity_poly.pdbx_seq_one_letter_code
_entity_poly.pdbx_strand_id
1 'polypeptide(L)'
;MEKLFQQTLFNNLNSRCNGVNKRILELDIEKCFDRINHISIMERVIAPQTIKNGIWRCLKAGVNPEFPEQGTPQGGVVSPLLATIALDGIENLHNSIRYADDMVLILKSKDDENKILKDIQEFLATRGLKVSERKTKLVKATDGFDFLGWHFKVQTNGKFSCVPSEDNYKAFRQKVKDIVNCSNYGARIKATKLAPLVRGWRNYHRYCKMDGSRFSLWGTVHRAFKVFNKEKKLNRYTATELIKKAFPAVPYSKNRHVNVKSNKSPYDGDTVYWSKRNSKLYDGATSKCLKRQDHSCGYCGLKFTDDERVHLHHIDGNHDNWKPKNLMAVHHSCHQHIHMGKTEKV
;
A
#
# COMPACT_ATOMS: atom_id res chain seq x y z
N MET A 1 4.34 -0.65 -4.27
CA MET A 1 4.29 0.68 -4.91
C MET A 1 4.10 1.79 -3.89
N GLU A 2 3.05 1.77 -3.04
CA GLU A 2 2.71 2.86 -2.09
C GLU A 2 3.84 3.27 -1.11
N LYS A 3 4.69 2.32 -0.73
CA LYS A 3 5.84 2.54 0.17
C LYS A 3 6.95 3.41 -0.45
N LEU A 4 6.91 3.68 -1.76
CA LEU A 4 7.86 4.54 -2.47
C LEU A 4 7.51 6.02 -2.27
N PHE A 5 6.23 6.36 -2.17
CA PHE A 5 5.75 7.75 -2.13
C PHE A 5 6.18 8.52 -0.88
N GLN A 6 6.08 7.89 0.29
CA GLN A 6 6.54 8.50 1.55
C GLN A 6 8.02 8.88 1.50
N GLN A 7 8.85 8.05 0.86
CA GLN A 7 10.27 8.31 0.71
C GLN A 7 10.55 9.39 -0.34
N THR A 8 9.84 9.38 -1.47
CA THR A 8 9.95 10.44 -2.49
C THR A 8 9.57 11.79 -1.89
N LEU A 9 8.46 11.86 -1.14
CA LEU A 9 8.06 13.05 -0.40
C LEU A 9 9.11 13.45 0.64
N PHE A 10 9.61 12.50 1.44
CA PHE A 10 10.67 12.79 2.41
C PHE A 10 11.93 13.36 1.75
N ASN A 11 12.37 12.78 0.63
CA ASN A 11 13.54 13.24 -0.10
C ASN A 11 13.35 14.66 -0.66
N ASN A 12 12.13 15.00 -1.07
CA ASN A 12 11.83 16.31 -1.63
C ASN A 12 11.49 17.37 -0.57
N LEU A 13 10.96 16.99 0.59
CA LEU A 13 10.39 17.91 1.58
C LEU A 13 11.19 17.97 2.89
N ASN A 14 12.32 17.27 3.00
CA ASN A 14 13.19 17.41 4.16
C ASN A 14 13.93 18.76 4.20
N SER A 15 14.57 19.04 5.33
CA SER A 15 15.33 20.27 5.56
C SER A 15 16.48 20.50 4.58
N ARG A 16 17.13 19.43 4.06
CA ARG A 16 18.25 19.56 3.11
C ARG A 16 17.82 20.13 1.76
N CYS A 17 16.54 19.98 1.42
CA CYS A 17 15.97 20.46 0.17
C CYS A 17 15.08 21.70 0.35
N ASN A 18 15.20 22.40 1.49
CA ASN A 18 14.38 23.57 1.85
C ASN A 18 12.88 23.31 1.71
N GLY A 19 12.41 22.15 2.18
CA GLY A 19 11.01 21.74 2.07
C GLY A 19 10.00 22.72 2.67
N VAL A 20 10.41 23.56 3.62
CA VAL A 20 9.58 24.61 4.24
C VAL A 20 9.06 25.62 3.21
N ASN A 21 9.85 25.92 2.17
CA ASN A 21 9.50 26.94 1.17
C ASN A 21 8.76 26.36 -0.03
N LYS A 22 8.42 25.06 0.01
CA LYS A 22 7.74 24.36 -1.09
C LYS A 22 6.24 24.42 -0.92
N ARG A 23 5.55 24.47 -2.06
CA ARG A 23 4.09 24.36 -2.15
C ARG A 23 3.74 23.01 -2.75
N ILE A 24 2.57 22.52 -2.39
CA ILE A 24 2.03 21.25 -2.83
C ILE A 24 0.75 21.55 -3.57
N LEU A 25 0.67 21.06 -4.80
CA LEU A 25 -0.55 21.14 -5.61
C LEU A 25 -1.15 19.73 -5.64
N GLU A 26 -2.25 19.56 -4.93
CA GLU A 26 -3.08 18.36 -4.97
C GLU A 26 -3.98 18.47 -6.21
N LEU A 27 -3.89 17.49 -7.11
CA LEU A 27 -4.76 17.40 -8.27
C LEU A 27 -5.59 16.11 -8.19
N ASP A 28 -6.86 16.25 -8.56
CA ASP A 28 -7.82 15.16 -8.70
C ASP A 28 -8.41 15.24 -10.11
N ILE A 29 -8.54 14.09 -10.77
CA ILE A 29 -9.09 14.02 -12.13
C ILE A 29 -10.58 13.71 -12.04
N GLU A 30 -11.40 14.52 -12.69
CA GLU A 30 -12.85 14.34 -12.66
C GLU A 30 -13.25 13.08 -13.43
N LYS A 31 -13.84 12.11 -12.72
CA LYS A 31 -14.40 10.87 -13.29
C LYS A 31 -13.42 10.19 -14.26
N CYS A 32 -12.17 10.01 -13.82
CA CYS A 32 -11.09 9.48 -14.65
C CYS A 32 -11.53 8.23 -15.43
N PHE A 33 -12.08 7.22 -14.75
CA PHE A 33 -12.51 5.99 -15.41
C PHE A 33 -13.70 6.16 -16.37
N ASP A 34 -14.55 7.17 -16.21
CA ASP A 34 -15.77 7.31 -17.03
C ASP A 34 -15.55 8.17 -18.28
N ARG A 35 -14.49 8.99 -18.30
CA ARG A 35 -14.27 10.00 -19.35
C ARG A 35 -13.05 9.75 -20.24
N ILE A 36 -12.25 8.71 -19.96
CA ILE A 36 -11.09 8.43 -20.82
C ILE A 36 -11.55 8.12 -22.25
N ASN A 37 -10.96 8.81 -23.21
CA ASN A 37 -11.22 8.60 -24.63
C ASN A 37 -10.60 7.26 -25.10
N HIS A 38 -11.41 6.39 -25.72
CA HIS A 38 -10.95 5.07 -26.17
C HIS A 38 -9.86 5.14 -27.23
N ILE A 39 -9.98 6.06 -28.20
CA ILE A 39 -9.02 6.25 -29.29
C ILE A 39 -7.66 6.64 -28.70
N SER A 40 -7.67 7.60 -27.76
CA SER A 40 -6.46 8.04 -27.05
C SER A 40 -5.73 6.89 -26.35
N ILE A 41 -6.46 5.94 -25.73
CA ILE A 41 -5.82 4.76 -25.15
C ILE A 41 -5.23 3.86 -26.25
N MET A 42 -6.02 3.54 -27.29
CA MET A 42 -5.62 2.58 -28.32
C MET A 42 -4.38 3.00 -29.12
N GLU A 43 -4.20 4.30 -29.32
CA GLU A 43 -3.00 4.88 -29.94
C GLU A 43 -1.75 4.66 -29.07
N ARG A 44 -1.88 4.73 -27.75
CA ARG A 44 -0.78 4.62 -26.77
C ARG A 44 -0.45 3.18 -26.39
N VAL A 45 -1.41 2.26 -26.49
CA VAL A 45 -1.19 0.84 -26.19
C VAL A 45 -0.20 0.25 -27.20
N ILE A 46 0.95 -0.22 -26.70
CA ILE A 46 1.93 -0.96 -27.48
C ILE A 46 1.62 -2.45 -27.33
N ALA A 47 0.85 -3.01 -28.27
CA ALA A 47 0.47 -4.42 -28.28
C ALA A 47 0.17 -4.91 -29.71
N PRO A 48 0.27 -6.23 -29.98
CA PRO A 48 -0.18 -6.83 -31.23
C PRO A 48 -1.64 -6.52 -31.55
N GLN A 49 -1.99 -6.48 -32.84
CA GLN A 49 -3.33 -6.10 -33.30
C GLN A 49 -4.45 -6.97 -32.71
N THR A 50 -4.18 -8.27 -32.51
CA THR A 50 -5.12 -9.21 -31.88
C THR A 50 -5.49 -8.80 -30.45
N ILE A 51 -4.49 -8.41 -29.65
CA ILE A 51 -4.70 -7.92 -28.28
C ILE A 51 -5.39 -6.56 -28.29
N LYS A 52 -4.99 -5.65 -29.18
CA LYS A 52 -5.65 -4.35 -29.35
C LYS A 52 -7.14 -4.49 -29.65
N ASN A 53 -7.51 -5.40 -30.56
CA ASN A 53 -8.91 -5.68 -30.87
C ASN A 53 -9.67 -6.24 -29.66
N GLY A 54 -9.02 -7.07 -28.84
CA GLY A 54 -9.57 -7.56 -27.57
C GLY A 54 -9.84 -6.44 -26.57
N ILE A 55 -8.85 -5.56 -26.33
CA ILE A 55 -8.96 -4.40 -25.44
C ILE A 55 -10.08 -3.47 -25.93
N TRP A 56 -10.15 -3.20 -27.24
CA TRP A 56 -11.18 -2.37 -27.85
C TRP A 56 -12.59 -2.93 -27.61
N ARG A 57 -12.77 -4.24 -27.77
CA ARG A 57 -14.05 -4.91 -27.47
C ARG A 57 -14.40 -4.80 -25.98
N CYS A 58 -13.42 -4.96 -25.08
CA CYS A 58 -13.62 -4.79 -23.65
C CYS A 58 -13.97 -3.35 -23.26
N LEU A 59 -13.39 -2.35 -23.93
CA LEU A 59 -13.72 -0.94 -23.73
C LEU A 59 -15.16 -0.63 -24.15
N LYS A 60 -15.63 -1.22 -25.25
CA LYS A 60 -17.02 -1.10 -25.71
C LYS A 60 -18.01 -1.96 -24.92
N ALA A 61 -17.55 -3.02 -24.27
CA ALA A 61 -18.36 -3.89 -23.44
C ALA A 61 -18.48 -3.32 -22.02
N GLY A 62 -19.59 -2.62 -21.73
CA GLY A 62 -19.89 -2.12 -20.38
C GLY A 62 -19.79 -0.61 -20.20
N VAL A 63 -19.75 0.16 -21.30
CA VAL A 63 -20.00 1.61 -21.28
C VAL A 63 -21.48 1.91 -21.09
N ASN A 64 -21.79 2.99 -20.37
CA ASN A 64 -23.15 3.51 -20.24
C ASN A 64 -23.71 3.77 -21.66
N PRO A 65 -24.95 3.33 -22.00
CA PRO A 65 -25.57 3.65 -23.28
C PRO A 65 -25.53 5.13 -23.67
N GLU A 66 -25.49 6.03 -22.68
CA GLU A 66 -25.39 7.48 -22.90
C GLU A 66 -23.99 7.95 -23.37
N PHE A 67 -22.93 7.16 -23.16
CA PHE A 67 -21.54 7.50 -23.52
C PHE A 67 -20.77 6.31 -24.11
N PRO A 68 -21.13 5.83 -25.32
CA PRO A 68 -20.57 4.61 -25.89
C PRO A 68 -19.10 4.72 -26.36
N GLU A 69 -18.56 5.95 -26.46
CA GLU A 69 -17.20 6.21 -26.96
C GLU A 69 -16.20 6.62 -25.88
N GLN A 70 -16.63 6.63 -24.61
CA GLN A 70 -15.82 7.12 -23.49
C GLN A 70 -15.96 6.22 -22.27
N GLY A 71 -14.89 6.16 -21.48
CA GLY A 71 -14.86 5.49 -20.20
C GLY A 71 -14.51 4.01 -20.26
N THR A 72 -14.28 3.43 -19.11
CA THR A 72 -13.93 2.02 -18.92
C THR A 72 -14.94 1.45 -17.93
N PRO A 73 -15.39 0.19 -18.09
CA PRO A 73 -16.27 -0.43 -17.10
C PRO A 73 -15.61 -0.36 -15.72
N GLN A 74 -16.22 0.36 -14.78
CA GLN A 74 -15.72 0.46 -13.41
C GLN A 74 -15.76 -0.92 -12.76
N GLY A 75 -14.62 -1.39 -12.26
CA GLY A 75 -14.47 -2.73 -11.69
C GLY A 75 -13.88 -3.78 -12.65
N GLY A 76 -13.61 -3.42 -13.91
CA GLY A 76 -12.81 -4.24 -14.80
C GLY A 76 -11.35 -4.33 -14.32
N VAL A 77 -10.77 -5.53 -14.31
CA VAL A 77 -9.36 -5.77 -13.90
C VAL A 77 -8.38 -4.93 -14.74
N VAL A 78 -8.77 -4.59 -15.97
CA VAL A 78 -7.95 -3.84 -16.93
C VAL A 78 -8.05 -2.32 -16.73
N SER A 79 -9.09 -1.80 -16.08
CA SER A 79 -9.35 -0.36 -15.95
C SER A 79 -8.20 0.42 -15.28
N PRO A 80 -7.57 -0.07 -14.19
CA PRO A 80 -6.40 0.60 -13.58
C PRO A 80 -5.19 0.68 -14.51
N LEU A 81 -4.97 -0.35 -15.34
CA LEU A 81 -3.90 -0.35 -16.33
C LEU A 81 -4.16 0.71 -17.41
N LEU A 82 -5.41 0.79 -17.90
CA LEU A 82 -5.79 1.77 -18.92
C LEU A 82 -5.70 3.21 -18.40
N ALA A 83 -6.08 3.46 -17.15
CA ALA A 83 -5.87 4.76 -16.51
C ALA A 83 -4.39 5.11 -16.40
N THR A 84 -3.54 4.12 -16.08
CA THR A 84 -2.09 4.30 -16.03
C THR A 84 -1.52 4.70 -17.40
N ILE A 85 -1.96 4.01 -18.47
CA ILE A 85 -1.57 4.28 -19.87
C ILE A 85 -2.06 5.65 -20.33
N ALA A 86 -3.32 5.99 -20.03
CA ALA A 86 -3.89 7.27 -20.41
C ALA A 86 -3.10 8.44 -19.80
N LEU A 87 -2.70 8.31 -18.55
CA LEU A 87 -1.98 9.33 -17.80
C LEU A 87 -0.44 9.24 -17.92
N ASP A 88 0.07 8.31 -18.72
CA ASP A 88 1.51 8.17 -18.94
C ASP A 88 2.11 9.42 -19.60
N GLY A 89 3.25 9.85 -19.08
CA GLY A 89 3.97 11.06 -19.51
C GLY A 89 3.62 12.34 -18.74
N ILE A 90 2.64 12.30 -17.81
CA ILE A 90 2.31 13.46 -16.99
C ILE A 90 3.48 13.84 -16.06
N GLU A 91 4.28 12.87 -15.64
CA GLU A 91 5.48 13.07 -14.82
C GLU A 91 6.59 13.84 -15.56
N ASN A 92 6.54 13.93 -16.89
CA ASN A 92 7.52 14.68 -17.69
C ASN A 92 7.26 16.19 -17.65
N LEU A 93 6.03 16.62 -17.36
CA LEU A 93 5.67 18.03 -17.28
C LEU A 93 6.28 18.68 -16.04
N HIS A 94 6.20 17.98 -14.91
CA HIS A 94 6.73 18.47 -13.66
C HIS A 94 6.92 17.32 -12.66
N ASN A 95 7.83 17.52 -11.69
CA ASN A 95 8.02 16.56 -10.60
C ASN A 95 6.71 16.34 -9.83
N SER A 96 6.15 15.15 -10.01
CA SER A 96 4.87 14.74 -9.47
C SER A 96 4.96 13.35 -8.86
N ILE A 97 4.01 13.08 -7.97
CA ILE A 97 3.81 11.79 -7.37
C ILE A 97 2.37 11.39 -7.68
N ARG A 98 2.20 10.29 -8.42
CA ARG A 98 0.91 9.81 -8.87
C ARG A 98 0.62 8.43 -8.32
N TYR A 99 -0.63 8.20 -7.91
CA TYR A 99 -1.19 6.91 -7.61
C TYR A 99 -2.56 6.79 -8.26
N ALA A 100 -2.63 6.02 -9.35
CA ALA A 100 -3.80 5.99 -10.22
C ALA A 100 -4.21 7.41 -10.67
N ASP A 101 -5.37 7.89 -10.24
CA ASP A 101 -5.95 9.20 -10.51
C ASP A 101 -5.55 10.28 -9.49
N ASP A 102 -5.20 9.90 -8.26
CA ASP A 102 -4.72 10.82 -7.23
C ASP A 102 -3.28 11.25 -7.53
N MET A 103 -3.02 12.55 -7.61
CA MET A 103 -1.66 13.05 -7.86
C MET A 103 -1.31 14.30 -7.05
N VAL A 104 -0.03 14.41 -6.74
CA VAL A 104 0.52 15.51 -5.95
C VAL A 104 1.76 16.05 -6.65
N LEU A 105 1.78 17.36 -6.91
CA LEU A 105 2.93 18.05 -7.47
C LEU A 105 3.67 18.84 -6.40
N ILE A 106 5.00 18.78 -6.44
CA ILE A 106 5.86 19.46 -5.49
C ILE A 106 6.46 20.70 -6.15
N LEU A 107 5.83 21.86 -5.91
CA LEU A 107 6.24 23.15 -6.47
C LEU A 107 7.37 23.78 -5.64
N LYS A 108 8.42 24.24 -6.31
CA LYS A 108 9.46 25.09 -5.74
C LYS A 108 8.94 26.52 -5.60
N SER A 109 9.66 27.33 -4.83
CA SER A 109 9.24 28.71 -4.52
C SER A 109 9.17 29.62 -5.75
N LYS A 110 9.90 29.31 -6.83
CA LYS A 110 9.92 30.07 -8.09
C LYS A 110 8.97 29.52 -9.16
N ASP A 111 8.32 28.40 -8.91
CA ASP A 111 7.48 27.76 -9.92
C ASP A 111 6.15 28.51 -10.02
N ASP A 112 5.71 28.76 -11.26
CA ASP A 112 4.40 29.35 -11.53
C ASP A 112 3.34 28.25 -11.58
N GLU A 113 2.45 28.27 -10.58
CA GLU A 113 1.39 27.29 -10.44
C GLU A 113 0.37 27.36 -11.57
N ASN A 114 0.06 28.56 -12.08
CA ASN A 114 -0.95 28.75 -13.12
C ASN A 114 -0.45 28.18 -14.44
N LYS A 115 0.83 28.39 -14.74
CA LYS A 115 1.48 27.80 -15.91
C LYS A 115 1.46 26.27 -15.85
N ILE A 116 1.89 25.70 -14.73
CA ILE A 116 1.94 24.24 -14.55
C ILE A 116 0.53 23.64 -14.62
N LEU A 117 -0.45 24.28 -13.99
CA LEU A 117 -1.84 23.82 -14.04
C LEU A 117 -2.38 23.85 -15.48
N LYS A 118 -2.06 24.90 -16.25
CA LYS A 118 -2.44 25.02 -17.65
C LYS A 118 -1.81 23.92 -18.51
N ASP A 119 -0.51 23.68 -18.37
CA ASP A 119 0.20 22.62 -19.10
C ASP A 119 -0.42 21.24 -18.82
N ILE A 120 -0.81 20.98 -17.56
CA ILE A 120 -1.48 19.74 -17.16
C ILE A 120 -2.90 19.67 -17.72
N GLN A 121 -3.66 20.76 -17.69
CA GLN A 121 -5.01 20.83 -18.27
C GLN A 121 -4.98 20.54 -19.77
N GLU A 122 -4.04 21.13 -20.52
CA GLU A 122 -3.85 20.86 -21.94
C GLU A 122 -3.48 19.39 -22.18
N PHE A 123 -2.54 18.86 -21.38
CA PHE A 123 -2.16 17.45 -21.46
C PHE A 123 -3.34 16.50 -21.22
N LEU A 124 -4.18 16.78 -20.22
CA LEU A 124 -5.36 15.97 -19.91
C LEU A 124 -6.47 16.13 -20.96
N ALA A 125 -6.66 17.35 -21.49
CA ALA A 125 -7.65 17.63 -22.52
C ALA A 125 -7.42 16.81 -23.79
N THR A 126 -6.17 16.63 -24.23
CA THR A 126 -5.83 15.75 -25.37
C THR A 126 -6.24 14.29 -25.17
N ARG A 127 -6.51 13.87 -23.92
CA ARG A 127 -6.90 12.51 -23.53
C ARG A 127 -8.39 12.40 -23.16
N GLY A 128 -9.15 13.49 -23.32
CA GLY A 128 -10.56 13.58 -22.92
C GLY A 128 -10.77 13.74 -21.41
N LEU A 129 -9.71 14.00 -20.65
CA LEU A 129 -9.76 14.14 -19.20
C LEU A 129 -9.83 15.61 -18.79
N LYS A 130 -10.42 15.87 -17.62
CA LYS A 130 -10.51 17.20 -17.01
C LYS A 130 -10.07 17.15 -15.55
N VAL A 131 -9.40 18.21 -15.11
CA VAL A 131 -9.04 18.41 -13.70
C VAL A 131 -10.30 18.78 -12.91
N SER A 132 -10.46 18.23 -11.72
CA SER A 132 -11.50 18.64 -10.79
C SER A 132 -11.08 19.93 -10.07
N GLU A 133 -11.54 21.08 -10.56
CA GLU A 133 -11.22 22.39 -9.95
C GLU A 133 -11.62 22.46 -8.48
N ARG A 134 -12.75 21.84 -8.11
CA ARG A 134 -13.28 21.85 -6.73
C ARG A 134 -12.38 21.12 -5.73
N LYS A 135 -11.69 20.08 -6.20
CA LYS A 135 -10.83 19.24 -5.36
C LYS A 135 -9.36 19.61 -5.47
N THR A 136 -8.99 20.36 -6.51
CA THR A 136 -7.64 20.87 -6.69
C THR A 136 -7.33 21.89 -5.61
N LYS A 137 -6.22 21.69 -4.88
CA LYS A 137 -5.84 22.55 -3.76
C LYS A 137 -4.36 22.86 -3.80
N LEU A 138 -4.05 24.13 -3.61
CA LEU A 138 -2.71 24.59 -3.35
C LEU A 138 -2.52 24.75 -1.83
N VAL A 139 -1.56 24.02 -1.29
CA VAL A 139 -1.26 24.05 0.14
C VAL A 139 0.24 24.22 0.37
N LYS A 140 0.63 24.92 1.42
CA LYS A 140 2.04 25.00 1.79
C LYS A 140 2.46 23.69 2.44
N ALA A 141 3.69 23.24 2.18
CA ALA A 141 4.22 22.05 2.83
C ALA A 141 4.23 22.18 4.37
N THR A 142 4.25 23.42 4.89
CA THR A 142 4.16 23.75 6.32
C THR A 142 2.78 23.59 6.93
N ASP A 143 1.71 23.78 6.14
CA ASP A 143 0.33 23.67 6.61
C ASP A 143 -0.06 22.19 6.66
N GLY A 144 0.46 21.43 5.70
CA GLY A 144 0.32 19.99 5.58
C GLY A 144 -0.81 19.60 4.63
N PHE A 145 -0.79 18.35 4.18
CA PHE A 145 -1.72 17.82 3.18
C PHE A 145 -1.96 16.33 3.39
N ASP A 146 -3.10 15.85 2.91
CA ASP A 146 -3.48 14.44 3.00
C ASP A 146 -3.29 13.74 1.66
N PHE A 147 -2.63 12.59 1.65
CA PHE A 147 -2.44 11.78 0.45
C PHE A 147 -2.38 10.30 0.83
N LEU A 148 -3.17 9.45 0.15
CA LEU A 148 -3.25 8.00 0.37
C LEU A 148 -3.45 7.60 1.84
N GLY A 149 -4.27 8.36 2.58
CA GLY A 149 -4.57 8.07 3.99
C GLY A 149 -3.46 8.47 4.98
N TRP A 150 -2.47 9.25 4.53
CA TRP A 150 -1.45 9.85 5.39
C TRP A 150 -1.54 11.37 5.33
N HIS A 151 -1.31 12.01 6.48
CA HIS A 151 -1.10 13.43 6.61
C HIS A 151 0.40 13.73 6.62
N PHE A 152 0.84 14.55 5.66
CA PHE A 152 2.21 14.99 5.49
C PHE A 152 2.36 16.44 5.91
N LYS A 153 3.40 16.75 6.68
CA LYS A 153 3.68 18.11 7.13
C LYS A 153 5.17 18.35 7.32
N VAL A 154 5.66 19.49 6.85
CA VAL A 154 6.98 20.01 7.19
C VAL A 154 6.84 20.91 8.41
N GLN A 155 7.50 20.56 9.51
CA GLN A 155 7.49 21.39 10.70
C GLN A 155 8.29 22.68 10.47
N THR A 156 8.05 23.71 11.29
CA THR A 156 8.79 24.97 11.25
C THR A 156 10.31 24.78 11.43
N ASN A 157 10.72 23.73 12.15
CA ASN A 157 12.12 23.32 12.30
C ASN A 157 12.71 22.58 11.06
N GLY A 158 11.98 22.51 9.95
CA GLY A 158 12.36 21.82 8.72
C GLY A 158 12.24 20.29 8.76
N LYS A 159 11.75 19.70 9.87
CA LYS A 159 11.58 18.24 9.96
C LYS A 159 10.30 17.79 9.25
N PHE A 160 10.48 16.84 8.33
CA PHE A 160 9.37 16.14 7.70
C PHE A 160 8.65 15.20 8.68
N SER A 161 7.33 15.26 8.68
CA SER A 161 6.44 14.42 9.47
C SER A 161 5.39 13.78 8.56
N CYS A 162 5.20 12.47 8.74
CA CYS A 162 4.15 11.69 8.11
C CYS A 162 3.43 10.95 9.24
N VAL A 163 2.12 11.14 9.34
CA VAL A 163 1.23 10.48 10.32
C VAL A 163 0.01 9.95 9.58
N PRO A 164 -0.71 8.94 10.10
CA PRO A 164 -2.03 8.58 9.55
C PRO A 164 -2.97 9.80 9.49
N SER A 165 -3.73 9.95 8.41
CA SER A 165 -4.70 11.05 8.29
C SER A 165 -5.83 10.90 9.31
N GLU A 166 -6.49 12.02 9.64
CA GLU A 166 -7.58 12.04 10.61
C GLU A 166 -8.73 11.12 10.17
N ASP A 167 -9.09 11.17 8.89
CA ASP A 167 -10.20 10.38 8.33
C ASP A 167 -9.85 8.90 8.24
N ASN A 168 -8.61 8.55 7.90
CA ASN A 168 -8.14 7.16 7.95
C ASN A 168 -8.25 6.62 9.38
N TYR A 169 -7.79 7.39 10.37
CA TYR A 169 -7.87 7.00 11.78
C TYR A 169 -9.32 6.85 12.26
N LYS A 170 -10.21 7.78 11.89
CA LYS A 170 -11.65 7.69 12.20
C LYS A 170 -12.27 6.44 11.59
N ALA A 171 -12.02 6.16 10.32
CA ALA A 171 -12.52 4.96 9.64
C ALA A 171 -12.01 3.67 10.30
N PHE A 172 -10.73 3.61 10.64
CA PHE A 172 -10.16 2.49 11.39
C PHE A 172 -10.81 2.32 12.77
N ARG A 173 -10.93 3.41 13.53
CA ARG A 173 -11.54 3.41 14.86
C ARG A 173 -12.99 2.97 14.81
N GLN A 174 -13.74 3.38 13.78
CA GLN A 174 -15.13 2.97 13.59
C GLN A 174 -15.23 1.46 13.37
N LYS A 175 -14.43 0.89 12.46
CA LYS A 175 -14.37 -0.58 12.24
C LYS A 175 -14.06 -1.35 13.52
N VAL A 176 -13.12 -0.86 14.33
CA VAL A 176 -12.81 -1.48 15.63
C VAL A 176 -14.00 -1.37 16.60
N LYS A 177 -14.63 -0.19 16.66
CA LYS A 177 -15.80 0.06 17.51
C LYS A 177 -16.96 -0.86 17.15
N ASP A 178 -17.20 -1.09 15.86
CA ASP A 178 -18.27 -1.96 15.36
C ASP A 178 -18.04 -3.42 15.81
N ILE A 179 -16.81 -3.92 15.70
CA ILE A 179 -16.46 -5.28 16.16
C ILE A 179 -16.58 -5.39 17.68
N VAL A 180 -16.10 -4.39 18.43
CA VAL A 180 -16.12 -4.39 19.90
C VAL A 180 -17.55 -4.33 20.45
N ASN A 181 -18.41 -3.51 19.85
CA ASN A 181 -19.79 -3.31 20.31
C ASN A 181 -20.80 -4.30 19.72
N CYS A 182 -20.41 -5.14 18.75
CA CYS A 182 -21.29 -6.19 18.23
C CYS A 182 -21.69 -7.15 19.35
N SER A 183 -22.99 -7.26 19.62
CA SER A 183 -23.59 -8.16 20.62
C SER A 183 -23.47 -9.63 20.23
N ASN A 184 -23.45 -9.93 18.92
CA ASN A 184 -23.43 -11.29 18.39
C ASN A 184 -22.08 -12.01 18.57
N TYR A 185 -21.04 -11.32 19.02
CA TYR A 185 -19.70 -11.90 19.18
C TYR A 185 -19.28 -11.96 20.66
N GLY A 186 -18.85 -13.14 21.10
CA GLY A 186 -18.10 -13.30 22.35
C GLY A 186 -16.67 -12.73 22.23
N ALA A 187 -16.00 -12.51 23.36
CA ALA A 187 -14.68 -11.88 23.40
C ALA A 187 -13.61 -12.61 22.56
N ARG A 188 -13.66 -13.95 22.51
CA ARG A 188 -12.73 -14.76 21.69
C ARG A 188 -12.87 -14.49 20.19
N ILE A 189 -14.11 -14.41 19.71
CA ILE A 189 -14.41 -14.10 18.29
C ILE A 189 -14.02 -12.66 17.97
N LYS A 190 -14.35 -11.72 18.88
CA LYS A 190 -13.93 -10.31 18.76
C LYS A 190 -12.41 -10.19 18.65
N ALA A 191 -11.65 -10.88 19.51
CA ALA A 191 -10.19 -10.86 19.47
C ALA A 191 -9.64 -11.37 18.13
N THR A 192 -10.22 -12.47 17.61
CA THR A 192 -9.82 -13.07 16.32
C THR A 192 -10.09 -12.14 15.14
N LYS A 193 -11.21 -11.40 15.16
CA LYS A 193 -11.55 -10.42 14.11
C LYS A 193 -10.73 -9.12 14.23
N LEU A 194 -10.41 -8.67 15.44
CA LEU A 194 -9.64 -7.45 15.69
C LEU A 194 -8.17 -7.59 15.32
N ALA A 195 -7.55 -8.74 15.62
CA ALA A 195 -6.13 -8.98 15.39
C ALA A 195 -5.65 -8.67 13.95
N PRO A 196 -6.25 -9.21 12.88
CA PRO A 196 -5.82 -8.92 11.51
C PRO A 196 -6.08 -7.46 11.11
N LEU A 197 -7.18 -6.85 11.58
CA LEU A 197 -7.51 -5.45 11.30
C LEU A 197 -6.47 -4.51 11.91
N VAL A 198 -6.16 -4.68 13.20
CA VAL A 198 -5.16 -3.86 13.92
C VAL A 198 -3.77 -4.09 13.33
N ARG A 199 -3.41 -5.35 13.06
CA ARG A 199 -2.12 -5.70 12.46
C ARG A 199 -1.96 -5.07 11.07
N GLY A 200 -2.99 -5.18 10.22
CA GLY A 200 -3.00 -4.60 8.88
C GLY A 200 -2.81 -3.09 8.91
N TRP A 201 -3.59 -2.40 9.76
CA TRP A 201 -3.49 -0.96 9.92
C TRP A 201 -2.11 -0.52 10.43
N ARG A 202 -1.57 -1.16 11.47
CA ARG A 202 -0.22 -0.85 11.98
C ARG A 202 0.87 -1.14 10.94
N ASN A 203 0.75 -2.21 10.16
CA ASN A 203 1.68 -2.54 9.08
C ASN A 203 1.64 -1.53 7.95
N TYR A 204 0.46 -1.03 7.59
CA TYR A 204 0.28 -0.01 6.57
C TYR A 204 0.96 1.31 6.99
N HIS A 205 0.80 1.70 8.26
CA HIS A 205 1.38 2.93 8.81
C HIS A 205 2.75 2.73 9.49
N ARG A 206 3.43 1.60 9.29
CA ARG A 206 4.67 1.24 10.02
C ARG A 206 5.85 2.19 9.81
N TYR A 207 5.82 3.00 8.76
CA TYR A 207 6.90 3.96 8.47
C TYR A 207 6.55 5.41 8.85
N CYS A 208 5.33 5.61 9.33
CA CYS A 208 4.85 6.89 9.83
C CYS A 208 5.30 7.09 11.28
N LYS A 209 5.17 8.32 11.76
CA LYS A 209 5.33 8.66 13.18
C LYS A 209 4.12 8.13 13.96
N MET A 210 4.31 7.07 14.74
CA MET A 210 3.25 6.36 15.50
C MET A 210 3.39 6.50 17.03
N ASP A 211 4.25 7.39 17.51
CA ASP A 211 4.47 7.71 18.95
C ASP A 211 3.39 8.64 19.55
N GLY A 212 2.49 9.19 18.73
CA GLY A 212 1.43 10.07 19.22
C GLY A 212 0.42 9.35 20.13
N SER A 213 -0.13 10.08 21.11
CA SER A 213 -1.15 9.59 22.05
C SER A 213 -2.34 8.94 21.33
N ARG A 214 -2.75 9.51 20.19
CA ARG A 214 -3.79 8.98 19.29
C ARG A 214 -3.49 7.57 18.78
N PHE A 215 -2.24 7.27 18.46
CA PHE A 215 -1.81 6.01 17.82
C PHE A 215 -1.41 4.93 18.83
N SER A 216 -1.38 5.27 20.13
CA SER A 216 -1.28 4.31 21.23
C SER A 216 -2.47 3.34 21.26
N LEU A 217 -3.62 3.76 20.70
CA LEU A 217 -4.91 3.05 20.73
C LEU A 217 -5.41 2.74 22.15
N TRP A 218 -4.85 3.38 23.19
CA TRP A 218 -5.12 3.03 24.58
C TRP A 218 -6.61 3.08 24.91
N GLY A 219 -7.33 4.13 24.49
CA GLY A 219 -8.77 4.25 24.74
C GLY A 219 -9.59 3.12 24.10
N THR A 220 -9.20 2.69 22.90
CA THR A 220 -9.85 1.59 22.17
C THR A 220 -9.56 0.24 22.84
N VAL A 221 -8.30 0.02 23.24
CA VAL A 221 -7.86 -1.17 23.98
C VAL A 221 -8.59 -1.27 25.31
N HIS A 222 -8.66 -0.16 26.07
CA HIS A 222 -9.32 -0.11 27.36
C HIS A 222 -10.84 -0.33 27.25
N ARG A 223 -11.47 0.20 26.20
CA ARG A 223 -12.90 -0.09 25.92
C ARG A 223 -13.12 -1.57 25.60
N ALA A 224 -12.28 -2.17 24.75
CA ALA A 224 -12.39 -3.59 24.42
C ALA A 224 -12.18 -4.46 25.68
N PHE A 225 -11.22 -4.12 26.54
CA PHE A 225 -10.99 -4.80 27.81
C PHE A 225 -12.23 -4.73 28.72
N LYS A 226 -12.85 -3.56 28.86
CA LYS A 226 -14.11 -3.42 29.64
C LYS A 226 -15.24 -4.30 29.09
N VAL A 227 -15.34 -4.46 27.77
CA VAL A 227 -16.35 -5.33 27.15
C VAL A 227 -16.04 -6.80 27.40
N PHE A 228 -14.77 -7.20 27.25
CA PHE A 228 -14.37 -8.60 27.44
C PHE A 228 -14.51 -9.03 28.90
N ASN A 229 -14.19 -8.13 29.84
CA ASN A 229 -14.28 -8.40 31.28
C ASN A 229 -15.73 -8.41 31.83
N LYS A 230 -16.73 -8.00 31.03
CA LYS A 230 -18.15 -8.16 31.38
C LYS A 230 -18.68 -9.56 31.08
N GLU A 231 -17.97 -10.35 30.28
CA GLU A 231 -18.37 -11.70 29.94
C GLU A 231 -18.10 -12.63 31.14
N LYS A 232 -19.17 -13.10 31.81
CA LYS A 232 -19.09 -13.89 33.06
C LYS A 232 -18.18 -15.13 32.95
N LYS A 233 -18.02 -15.68 31.75
CA LYS A 233 -17.19 -16.86 31.48
C LYS A 233 -15.68 -16.56 31.45
N LEU A 234 -15.28 -15.29 31.52
CA LEU A 234 -13.89 -14.87 31.43
C LEU A 234 -13.45 -14.21 32.73
N ASN A 235 -12.29 -14.62 33.23
CA ASN A 235 -11.61 -13.93 34.31
C ASN A 235 -10.75 -12.78 33.76
N ARG A 236 -10.31 -11.87 34.65
CA ARG A 236 -9.50 -10.71 34.29
C ARG A 236 -8.25 -11.08 33.47
N TYR A 237 -7.58 -12.17 33.84
CA TYR A 237 -6.35 -12.63 33.19
C TYR A 237 -6.59 -13.06 31.73
N THR A 238 -7.62 -13.88 31.49
CA THR A 238 -7.99 -14.34 30.14
C THR A 238 -8.44 -13.17 29.27
N ALA A 239 -9.14 -12.18 29.82
CA ALA A 239 -9.49 -10.96 29.10
C ALA A 239 -8.23 -10.16 28.70
N THR A 240 -7.23 -10.05 29.58
CA THR A 240 -5.94 -9.40 29.27
C THR A 240 -5.20 -10.12 28.14
N GLU A 241 -5.13 -11.45 28.16
CA GLU A 241 -4.47 -12.24 27.10
C GLU A 241 -5.19 -12.12 25.75
N LEU A 242 -6.54 -12.13 25.75
CA LEU A 242 -7.32 -11.90 24.54
C LEU A 242 -7.10 -10.50 23.95
N ILE A 243 -6.94 -9.48 24.81
CA ILE A 243 -6.64 -8.12 24.37
C ILE A 243 -5.24 -8.01 23.75
N LYS A 244 -4.23 -8.65 24.35
CA LYS A 244 -2.89 -8.71 23.75
C LYS A 244 -2.91 -9.36 22.36
N LYS A 245 -3.73 -10.41 22.17
CA LYS A 245 -3.94 -11.05 20.86
C LYS A 245 -4.69 -10.14 19.88
N ALA A 246 -5.73 -9.43 20.35
CA ALA A 246 -6.56 -8.55 19.55
C ALA A 246 -5.83 -7.28 19.07
N PHE A 247 -4.90 -6.76 19.87
CA PHE A 247 -4.13 -5.56 19.58
C PHE A 247 -2.62 -5.86 19.58
N PRO A 248 -2.13 -6.60 18.57
CA PRO A 248 -0.72 -6.96 18.51
C PRO A 248 0.16 -5.70 18.38
N ALA A 249 1.25 -5.67 19.14
CA ALA A 249 2.29 -4.69 18.94
C ALA A 249 3.00 -4.95 17.61
N VAL A 250 3.16 -3.92 16.80
CA VAL A 250 3.92 -3.96 15.55
C VAL A 250 4.94 -2.84 15.62
N PRO A 251 6.25 -3.14 15.48
CA PRO A 251 7.28 -2.11 15.51
C PRO A 251 7.11 -1.17 14.33
N TYR A 252 7.35 0.12 14.56
CA TYR A 252 7.35 1.14 13.52
C TYR A 252 8.75 1.76 13.42
N SER A 253 9.09 2.27 12.24
CA SER A 253 10.38 2.92 11.98
C SER A 253 10.17 4.12 11.08
N LYS A 254 10.35 5.34 11.62
CA LYS A 254 10.10 6.58 10.87
C LYS A 254 11.03 6.71 9.66
N ASN A 255 10.48 6.99 8.47
CA ASN A 255 11.20 7.32 7.23
C ASN A 255 12.27 6.29 6.79
N ARG A 256 12.18 5.02 7.22
CA ARG A 256 13.15 3.96 6.84
C ARG A 256 12.62 3.13 5.68
N HIS A 257 12.53 3.73 4.49
CA HIS A 257 12.11 3.02 3.28
C HIS A 257 13.31 2.49 2.49
N VAL A 258 13.11 1.34 1.85
CA VAL A 258 14.06 0.77 0.89
C VAL A 258 13.60 1.11 -0.53
N ASN A 259 14.27 2.07 -1.16
CA ASN A 259 13.95 2.51 -2.52
C ASN A 259 14.10 1.37 -3.55
N VAL A 260 13.17 1.35 -4.49
CA VAL A 260 13.37 0.65 -5.77
C VAL A 260 14.35 1.51 -6.58
N LYS A 261 15.35 0.92 -7.23
CA LYS A 261 16.21 1.67 -8.15
C LYS A 261 15.37 2.13 -9.35
N SER A 262 15.56 3.37 -9.82
CA SER A 262 14.68 4.00 -10.81
C SER A 262 14.47 3.22 -12.11
N ASN A 263 15.43 2.38 -12.51
CA ASN A 263 15.39 1.57 -13.72
C ASN A 263 15.03 0.09 -13.47
N LYS A 264 14.54 -0.24 -12.27
CA LYS A 264 14.18 -1.60 -11.91
C LYS A 264 12.68 -1.80 -11.95
N SER A 265 12.24 -2.80 -12.70
CA SER A 265 10.85 -3.28 -12.77
C SER A 265 10.82 -4.73 -12.28
N PRO A 266 9.80 -5.21 -11.53
CA PRO A 266 9.69 -6.64 -11.17
C PRO A 266 9.76 -7.58 -12.39
N TYR A 267 9.47 -7.03 -13.58
CA TYR A 267 9.50 -7.72 -14.86
C TYR A 267 10.79 -7.46 -15.68
N ASP A 268 11.82 -6.85 -15.09
CA ASP A 268 13.10 -6.55 -15.75
C ASP A 268 14.08 -7.75 -15.80
N GLY A 269 13.70 -8.89 -15.22
CA GLY A 269 14.54 -10.09 -15.16
C GLY A 269 15.63 -10.06 -14.08
N ASP A 270 15.79 -8.99 -13.30
CA ASP A 270 16.78 -8.89 -12.21
C ASP A 270 16.27 -9.58 -10.93
N THR A 271 16.15 -10.90 -11.03
CA THR A 271 15.68 -11.77 -9.94
C THR A 271 16.52 -11.62 -8.67
N VAL A 272 17.81 -11.28 -8.79
CA VAL A 272 18.72 -11.09 -7.65
C VAL A 272 18.37 -9.83 -6.88
N TYR A 273 18.17 -8.70 -7.57
CA TYR A 273 17.77 -7.44 -6.94
C TYR A 273 16.41 -7.57 -6.25
N TRP A 274 15.42 -8.14 -6.94
CA TRP A 274 14.06 -8.29 -6.42
C TRP A 274 14.00 -9.27 -5.24
N SER A 275 14.71 -10.39 -5.32
CA SER A 275 14.78 -11.36 -4.23
C SER A 275 15.47 -10.80 -2.98
N LYS A 276 16.61 -10.11 -3.15
CA LYS A 276 17.30 -9.41 -2.05
C LYS A 276 16.42 -8.32 -1.44
N ARG A 277 15.64 -7.61 -2.24
CA ARG A 277 14.73 -6.56 -1.77
C ARG A 277 13.54 -7.13 -1.00
N ASN A 278 12.88 -8.15 -1.52
CA ASN A 278 11.73 -8.80 -0.88
C ASN A 278 12.09 -9.50 0.41
N SER A 279 13.29 -10.07 0.49
CA SER A 279 13.78 -10.65 1.74
C SER A 279 13.85 -9.68 2.92
N LYS A 280 14.03 -8.37 2.65
CA LYS A 280 14.02 -7.30 3.67
C LYS A 280 12.60 -6.97 4.15
N LEU A 281 11.55 -7.42 3.44
CA LEU A 281 10.15 -7.31 3.88
C LEU A 281 9.80 -8.36 4.94
N TYR A 282 10.52 -9.49 4.95
CA TYR A 282 10.38 -10.51 5.98
C TYR A 282 11.19 -10.12 7.23
N ASP A 283 10.61 -10.35 8.40
CA ASP A 283 11.23 -10.15 9.71
C ASP A 283 11.46 -11.49 10.43
N GLY A 284 12.10 -11.42 11.60
CA GLY A 284 12.28 -12.58 12.48
C GLY A 284 13.05 -13.75 11.86
N ALA A 285 12.52 -14.96 12.07
CA ALA A 285 13.14 -16.21 11.64
C ALA A 285 13.21 -16.35 10.11
N THR A 286 12.20 -15.86 9.39
CA THR A 286 12.13 -15.93 7.92
C THR A 286 13.25 -15.10 7.28
N SER A 287 13.49 -13.89 7.78
CA SER A 287 14.59 -13.04 7.30
C SER A 287 15.97 -13.69 7.49
N LYS A 288 16.18 -14.33 8.64
CA LYS A 288 17.44 -15.04 8.97
C LYS A 288 17.64 -16.25 8.05
N CYS A 289 16.60 -17.04 7.80
CA CYS A 289 16.66 -18.19 6.90
C CYS A 289 16.93 -17.76 5.45
N LEU A 290 16.24 -16.71 4.98
CA LEU A 290 16.45 -16.15 3.66
C LEU A 290 17.89 -15.68 3.44
N LYS A 291 18.48 -14.94 4.39
CA LYS A 291 19.88 -14.51 4.29
C LYS A 291 20.85 -15.69 4.27
N ARG A 292 20.60 -16.72 5.07
CA ARG A 292 21.45 -17.93 5.11
C ARG A 292 21.41 -18.71 3.80
N GLN A 293 20.26 -18.74 3.13
CA GLN A 293 20.07 -19.46 1.86
C GLN A 293 20.37 -18.60 0.62
N ASP A 294 21.04 -17.44 0.81
CA ASP A 294 21.25 -16.43 -0.24
C ASP A 294 19.97 -16.10 -1.02
N HIS A 295 18.83 -16.05 -0.34
CA HIS A 295 17.51 -15.78 -0.95
C HIS A 295 17.06 -16.82 -1.97
N SER A 296 17.53 -18.07 -1.83
CA SER A 296 17.16 -19.21 -2.66
C SER A 296 16.27 -20.16 -1.85
N CYS A 297 15.32 -20.81 -2.51
CA CYS A 297 14.47 -21.83 -1.91
C CYS A 297 15.29 -23.06 -1.53
N GLY A 298 15.12 -23.55 -0.31
CA GLY A 298 15.85 -24.72 0.18
C GLY A 298 15.41 -26.04 -0.44
N TYR A 299 14.32 -26.05 -1.22
CA TYR A 299 13.82 -27.23 -1.92
C TYR A 299 14.22 -27.23 -3.41
N CYS A 300 13.82 -26.22 -4.18
CA CYS A 300 14.07 -26.17 -5.63
C CYS A 300 15.33 -25.38 -6.03
N GLY A 301 16.00 -24.70 -5.10
CA GLY A 301 17.18 -23.88 -5.39
C GLY A 301 16.91 -22.56 -6.12
N LEU A 302 15.69 -22.32 -6.59
CA LEU A 302 15.32 -21.08 -7.29
C LEU A 302 15.22 -19.90 -6.32
N LYS A 303 15.53 -18.69 -6.81
CA LYS A 303 15.38 -17.45 -6.03
C LYS A 303 13.91 -17.16 -5.72
N PHE A 304 13.65 -16.53 -4.59
CA PHE A 304 12.30 -16.03 -4.26
C PHE A 304 11.96 -14.81 -5.12
N THR A 305 11.05 -14.96 -6.07
CA THR A 305 10.47 -13.89 -6.91
C THR A 305 9.18 -13.34 -6.29
N ASP A 306 8.66 -12.24 -6.84
CA ASP A 306 7.75 -11.30 -6.17
C ASP A 306 6.35 -11.86 -5.83
N ASP A 307 5.90 -12.90 -6.52
CA ASP A 307 4.50 -13.36 -6.39
C ASP A 307 4.29 -14.55 -5.44
N GLU A 308 5.35 -15.27 -5.09
CA GLU A 308 5.21 -16.48 -4.28
C GLU A 308 5.57 -16.24 -2.81
N ARG A 309 4.63 -16.56 -1.91
CA ARG A 309 4.85 -16.41 -0.47
C ARG A 309 5.96 -17.32 0.01
N VAL A 310 6.89 -16.76 0.78
CA VAL A 310 7.92 -17.54 1.47
C VAL A 310 7.32 -18.22 2.68
N HIS A 311 7.45 -19.54 2.75
CA HIS A 311 7.08 -20.36 3.90
C HIS A 311 8.33 -20.81 4.66
N LEU A 312 8.20 -20.97 5.97
CA LEU A 312 9.21 -21.63 6.79
C LEU A 312 8.83 -23.09 6.99
N HIS A 313 9.74 -23.98 6.60
CA HIS A 313 9.65 -25.41 6.82
C HIS A 313 10.54 -25.84 7.99
N HIS A 314 10.05 -26.76 8.82
CA HIS A 314 10.83 -27.40 9.88
C HIS A 314 11.42 -28.70 9.32
N ILE A 315 12.75 -28.78 9.19
CA ILE A 315 13.46 -29.90 8.55
C ILE A 315 13.21 -31.22 9.29
N ASP A 316 13.19 -31.17 10.63
CA ASP A 316 12.90 -32.32 11.48
C ASP A 316 11.41 -32.69 11.59
N GLY A 317 10.51 -31.90 10.96
CA GLY A 317 9.06 -32.07 11.08
C GLY A 317 8.47 -31.68 12.44
N ASN A 318 9.27 -31.22 13.39
CA ASN A 318 8.81 -30.76 14.69
C ASN A 318 8.52 -29.25 14.66
N HIS A 319 7.23 -28.90 14.68
CA HIS A 319 6.76 -27.52 14.61
C HIS A 319 7.08 -26.66 15.85
N ASP A 320 7.59 -27.28 16.92
CA ASP A 320 8.02 -26.59 18.14
C ASP A 320 9.53 -26.31 18.15
N ASN A 321 10.31 -26.86 17.21
CA ASN A 321 11.76 -26.67 17.15
C ASN A 321 12.16 -25.47 16.26
N TRP A 322 12.07 -24.27 16.83
CA TRP A 322 12.42 -23.01 16.16
C TRP A 322 13.93 -22.70 16.10
N LYS A 323 14.81 -23.70 16.30
CA LYS A 323 16.26 -23.50 16.16
C LYS A 323 16.58 -23.05 14.73
N PRO A 324 17.46 -22.04 14.54
CA PRO A 324 17.75 -21.53 13.20
C PRO A 324 18.17 -22.61 12.21
N LYS A 325 18.96 -23.60 12.64
CA LYS A 325 19.42 -24.73 11.81
C LYS A 325 18.29 -25.65 11.34
N ASN A 326 17.16 -25.68 12.05
CA ASN A 326 16.01 -26.53 11.73
C ASN A 326 15.00 -25.85 10.79
N LEU A 327 15.11 -24.54 10.58
CA LEU A 327 14.19 -23.79 9.75
C LEU A 327 14.74 -23.66 8.34
N MET A 328 13.90 -23.85 7.33
CA MET A 328 14.25 -23.70 5.92
C MET A 328 13.22 -22.83 5.21
N ALA A 329 13.67 -21.79 4.50
CA ALA A 329 12.78 -20.98 3.68
C ALA A 329 12.50 -21.71 2.36
N VAL A 330 11.22 -21.88 2.03
CA VAL A 330 10.77 -22.55 0.80
C VAL A 330 9.62 -21.78 0.14
N HIS A 331 9.44 -21.96 -1.16
CA HIS A 331 8.28 -21.44 -1.87
C HIS A 331 6.99 -22.06 -1.34
N HIS A 332 5.85 -21.40 -1.52
CA HIS A 332 4.56 -21.95 -1.11
C HIS A 332 4.27 -23.29 -1.81
N SER A 333 4.47 -23.36 -3.13
CA SER A 333 4.36 -24.59 -3.92
C SER A 333 5.32 -25.68 -3.43
N CYS A 334 6.59 -25.34 -3.22
CA CYS A 334 7.59 -26.26 -2.70
C CYS A 334 7.21 -26.78 -1.30
N HIS A 335 6.66 -25.91 -0.43
CA HIS A 335 6.18 -26.31 0.88
C HIS A 335 5.02 -27.31 0.77
N GLN A 336 4.10 -27.11 -0.17
CA GLN A 336 3.03 -28.07 -0.45
C GLN A 336 3.60 -29.41 -0.93
N HIS A 337 4.55 -29.41 -1.87
CA HIS A 337 5.19 -30.64 -2.35
C HIS A 337 5.88 -31.43 -1.23
N ILE A 338 6.57 -30.74 -0.31
CA ILE A 338 7.22 -31.39 0.83
C ILE A 338 6.22 -32.11 1.75
N HIS A 339 5.01 -31.56 1.92
CA HIS A 339 3.97 -32.17 2.75
C HIS A 339 3.08 -33.17 1.99
N MET A 340 2.93 -33.04 0.67
CA MET A 340 2.23 -34.01 -0.17
C MET A 340 2.92 -35.38 -0.18
N GLY A 341 4.24 -35.42 -0.12
CA GLY A 341 5.01 -36.68 -0.05
C GLY A 341 4.91 -37.44 1.28
N LYS A 342 4.26 -36.88 2.32
CA LYS A 342 4.10 -37.54 3.63
C LYS A 342 2.75 -38.24 3.81
N THR A 343 1.82 -38.10 2.86
CA THR A 343 0.46 -38.67 2.95
C THR A 343 0.35 -40.13 2.46
N GLU A 344 1.44 -40.77 2.01
CA GLU A 344 1.44 -42.16 1.51
C GLU A 344 2.16 -43.17 2.43
N LYS A 345 2.13 -42.96 3.74
CA LYS A 345 2.50 -44.01 4.70
C LYS A 345 1.35 -44.21 5.68
N VAL A 346 0.35 -44.97 5.22
CA VAL A 346 -0.67 -45.62 6.05
C VAL A 346 -0.03 -46.80 6.76
#